data_AF-A0A9Q1GN96-F1
#
_entry.id   AF-A0A9Q1GN96-F1
#
_cell.length_a   1.000
_cell.length_b   1.000
_cell.length_c   1.000
_cell.angle_alpha   90.00
_cell.angle_beta   90.00
_cell.angle_gamma   90.00
#
_symmetry.space_group_name_H-M   'P 1'
#
loop_
_entity.id
_entity.type
_entity.pdbx_description
1 polymer ?
#
loop_
_entity_poly.entity_id
_entity_poly.type
_entity_poly.pdbx_seq_one_letter_code
_entity_poly.pdbx_strand_id
1 'polypeptide(L)'
;MRDLSRHHLASDIGVAKSQIREKEPVVWKILQEVMQGYPVLLNRGPALHTLGILAFQPILVEGHAICLHPLICKGFNADFDRDQMAVHVFVQIETIHEITKTIKMKELMIIIISIQNNPFFFGNSYDAIRAYHQKRINLDSPLWLWWRLDQHVIASREAAIKVHYESLGTWHKIYGHHLIVRIVKKKEILFIYIRTTVGHIYLYREIEEAIQGFYRAYSYGT
;
A
#
# COMPACT_ATOMS: atom_id res chain seq x y z
N MET A 1 13.03 14.06 -11.65
CA MET A 1 13.61 14.41 -12.97
C MET A 1 15.12 14.64 -12.88
N ARG A 2 15.60 15.66 -12.15
CA ARG A 2 17.06 15.88 -11.99
C ARG A 2 17.79 14.65 -11.47
N ASP A 3 17.22 13.97 -10.47
CA ASP A 3 17.87 12.79 -9.89
C ASP A 3 17.83 11.57 -10.82
N LEU A 4 16.80 11.44 -11.67
CA LEU A 4 16.79 10.41 -12.73
C LEU A 4 17.97 10.58 -13.70
N SER A 5 18.28 11.81 -14.08
CA SER A 5 19.45 12.12 -14.92
C SER A 5 20.77 11.91 -14.16
N ARG A 6 20.85 12.31 -12.89
CA ARG A 6 22.06 12.11 -12.05
C ARG A 6 22.42 10.64 -11.87
N HIS A 7 21.42 9.78 -11.72
CA HIS A 7 21.61 8.33 -11.61
C HIS A 7 21.80 7.63 -12.97
N HIS A 8 21.90 8.37 -14.08
CA HIS A 8 22.00 7.82 -15.44
C HIS A 8 20.84 6.90 -15.84
N LEU A 9 19.66 7.10 -15.22
CA LEU A 9 18.45 6.31 -15.47
C LEU A 9 17.55 6.91 -16.55
N ALA A 10 17.78 8.17 -16.90
CA ALA A 10 17.16 8.86 -18.03
C ALA A 10 18.22 9.57 -18.87
N SER A 11 18.22 9.33 -20.18
CA SER A 11 19.14 9.95 -21.13
C SER A 11 18.87 11.46 -21.30
N ASP A 12 17.61 11.87 -21.19
CA ASP A 12 17.18 13.26 -21.33
C ASP A 12 15.93 13.57 -20.48
N ILE A 13 15.51 14.83 -20.49
CA ILE A 13 14.35 15.33 -19.72
C ILE A 13 13.04 14.71 -20.24
N GLY A 14 12.95 14.43 -21.54
CA GLY A 14 11.77 13.81 -22.17
C GLY A 14 11.57 12.38 -21.65
N VAL A 15 12.63 11.59 -21.64
CA VAL A 15 12.64 10.23 -21.07
C VAL A 15 12.29 10.29 -19.58
N ALA A 16 12.91 11.19 -18.81
CA ALA A 16 12.61 11.32 -17.39
C ALA A 16 11.12 11.69 -17.13
N LYS A 17 10.53 12.57 -17.95
CA LYS A 17 9.09 12.90 -17.87
C LYS A 17 8.23 11.69 -18.23
N SER A 18 8.62 10.92 -19.25
CA SER A 18 7.91 9.71 -19.64
C SER A 18 7.94 8.68 -18.51
N GLN A 19 9.10 8.37 -17.95
CA GLN A 19 9.23 7.42 -16.84
C GLN A 19 8.39 7.80 -15.63
N ILE A 20 8.32 9.11 -15.31
CA ILE A 20 7.46 9.61 -14.23
C ILE A 20 5.98 9.42 -14.58
N ARG A 21 5.58 9.74 -15.81
CA ARG A 21 4.19 9.61 -16.27
C ARG A 21 3.74 8.15 -16.29
N GLU A 22 4.58 7.26 -16.81
CA GLU A 22 4.36 5.82 -16.86
C GLU A 22 4.56 5.13 -15.50
N LYS A 23 4.97 5.89 -14.47
CA LYS A 23 5.16 5.42 -13.09
C LYS A 23 6.11 4.23 -12.99
N GLU A 24 7.25 4.29 -13.67
CA GLU A 24 8.23 3.19 -13.62
C GLU A 24 8.71 2.93 -12.18
N PRO A 25 8.95 1.66 -11.79
CA PRO A 25 9.37 1.31 -10.43
C PRO A 25 10.62 2.06 -9.95
N VAL A 26 11.52 2.39 -10.88
CA VAL A 26 12.75 3.12 -10.56
C VAL A 26 12.49 4.54 -10.05
N VAL A 27 11.41 5.17 -10.53
CA VAL A 27 11.01 6.52 -10.10
C VAL A 27 10.64 6.52 -8.62
N TRP A 28 10.06 5.43 -8.12
CA TRP A 28 9.67 5.30 -6.73
C TRP A 28 10.86 5.32 -5.78
N LYS A 29 11.91 4.56 -6.09
CA LYS A 29 13.13 4.52 -5.29
C LYS A 29 13.76 5.91 -5.19
N ILE A 30 13.86 6.60 -6.31
CA ILE A 30 14.38 7.98 -6.35
C ILE A 30 13.46 8.92 -5.57
N LEU A 31 12.14 8.79 -5.70
CA LEU A 31 11.20 9.64 -4.99
C LEU A 31 11.34 9.47 -3.47
N GLN A 32 11.56 8.25 -2.98
CA GLN A 32 11.83 8.00 -1.56
C GLN A 32 13.10 8.70 -1.08
N GLU A 33 14.18 8.62 -1.85
CA GLU A 33 15.45 9.27 -1.54
C GLU A 33 15.32 10.80 -1.55
N VAL A 34 14.65 11.36 -2.58
CA VAL A 34 14.38 12.80 -2.66
C VAL A 34 13.58 13.25 -1.45
N MET A 35 12.51 12.55 -1.10
CA MET A 35 11.63 12.98 0.00
C MET A 35 12.32 13.05 1.36
N GLN A 36 13.40 12.28 1.60
CA GLN A 36 14.19 12.38 2.84
C GLN A 36 14.82 13.76 3.07
N GLY A 37 15.11 14.51 2.01
CA GLY A 37 15.74 15.84 2.10
C GLY A 37 14.76 17.02 2.09
N TYR A 38 13.46 16.76 1.90
CA TYR A 38 12.46 17.81 1.69
C TYR A 38 11.28 17.65 2.67
N PRO A 39 11.26 18.44 3.77
CA PRO A 39 10.11 18.47 4.66
C PRO A 39 8.90 19.08 3.95
N VAL A 40 7.72 18.68 4.41
CA VAL A 40 6.43 19.14 3.89
C VAL A 40 5.64 19.81 5.01
N LEU A 41 4.84 20.80 4.65
CA LEU A 41 3.93 21.45 5.57
C LEU A 41 2.50 21.02 5.26
N LEU A 42 1.84 20.49 6.28
CA LEU A 42 0.47 20.04 6.20
C LEU A 42 -0.46 21.03 6.87
N ASN A 43 -1.57 21.35 6.21
CA ASN A 43 -2.54 22.32 6.66
C ASN A 43 -3.97 21.77 6.49
N ARG A 44 -4.75 21.71 7.58
CA ARG A 44 -6.20 21.45 7.51
C ARG A 44 -6.92 22.79 7.51
N GLY A 45 -7.48 23.18 6.37
CA GLY A 45 -8.19 24.44 6.23
C GLY A 45 -9.64 24.37 6.74
N PRO A 46 -10.16 25.43 7.40
CA PRO A 46 -9.48 26.64 7.83
C PRO A 46 -8.66 26.45 9.13
N ALA A 47 -7.44 26.99 9.17
CA ALA A 47 -6.57 26.89 10.34
C ALA A 47 -6.96 27.91 11.42
N LEU A 48 -7.62 27.46 12.48
CA LEU A 48 -8.08 28.32 13.60
C LEU A 48 -6.95 28.67 14.59
N HIS A 49 -5.80 27.99 14.51
CA HIS A 49 -4.68 28.15 15.42
C HIS A 49 -3.38 27.62 14.79
N THR A 50 -2.24 27.97 15.39
CA THR A 50 -0.90 27.57 14.91
C THR A 50 -0.71 26.06 14.77
N LEU A 51 -1.41 25.24 15.57
CA LEU A 51 -1.35 23.77 15.48
C LEU A 51 -2.09 23.18 14.26
N GLY A 52 -2.88 24.00 13.56
CA GLY A 52 -3.57 23.61 12.32
C GLY A 52 -2.63 23.54 11.11
N ILE A 53 -1.37 23.96 11.30
CA ILE A 53 -0.30 23.90 10.32
C ILE A 53 0.94 23.34 10.99
N LEU A 54 1.45 22.21 10.50
CA LEU A 54 2.66 21.59 11.05
C LEU A 54 3.57 21.07 9.93
N ALA A 55 4.87 21.08 10.18
CA ALA A 55 5.86 20.52 9.26
C ALA A 55 6.22 19.09 9.64
N PHE A 56 6.46 18.26 8.63
CA PHE A 56 6.73 16.84 8.77
C PHE A 56 7.77 16.38 7.76
N GLN A 57 8.49 15.34 8.15
CA GLN A 57 9.27 14.53 7.23
C GLN A 57 8.33 13.54 6.53
N PRO A 58 8.11 13.64 5.20
CA PRO A 58 7.17 12.77 4.54
C PRO A 58 7.75 11.36 4.37
N ILE A 59 6.92 10.36 4.61
CA ILE A 59 7.20 8.96 4.29
C ILE A 59 6.27 8.53 3.17
N LEU A 60 6.79 7.76 2.21
CA LEU A 60 5.97 7.22 1.13
C LEU A 60 5.33 5.90 1.54
N VAL A 61 4.00 5.78 1.41
CA VAL A 61 3.30 4.47 1.50
C VAL A 61 2.25 4.32 0.40
N GLU A 62 1.74 3.10 0.27
CA GLU A 62 0.69 2.71 -0.68
C GLU A 62 -0.72 3.18 -0.26
N GLY A 63 -1.50 3.71 -1.21
CA GLY A 63 -2.91 4.15 -1.02
C GLY A 63 -3.34 5.37 -1.85
N HIS A 64 -4.29 6.17 -1.35
CA HIS A 64 -4.75 7.44 -1.95
C HIS A 64 -5.06 8.55 -0.93
N ALA A 65 -4.77 8.35 0.36
CA ALA A 65 -5.15 9.25 1.44
C ALA A 65 -3.91 9.63 2.28
N ILE A 66 -3.84 10.88 2.74
CA ILE A 66 -2.77 11.29 3.66
C ILE A 66 -2.97 10.52 4.98
N CYS A 67 -1.93 9.81 5.44
CA CYS A 67 -2.00 9.17 6.75
C CYS A 67 -1.44 10.12 7.80
N LEU A 68 -2.23 10.34 8.85
CA LEU A 68 -1.90 11.17 9.99
C LEU A 68 -1.64 10.30 11.21
N HIS A 69 -0.66 10.70 12.01
CA HIS A 69 -0.45 10.06 13.30
C HIS A 69 -1.60 10.40 14.27
N PRO A 70 -2.18 9.44 15.02
CA PRO A 70 -3.32 9.72 15.92
C PRO A 70 -3.07 10.86 16.94
N LEU A 71 -1.83 10.99 17.41
CA LEU A 71 -1.45 12.04 18.38
C LEU A 71 -1.53 13.47 17.84
N ILE A 72 -1.48 13.67 16.51
CA ILE A 72 -1.55 15.00 15.90
C ILE A 72 -2.98 15.36 15.46
N CYS A 73 -3.90 14.39 15.41
CA CYS A 73 -5.29 14.63 15.00
C CYS A 73 -5.96 15.71 15.83
N LYS A 74 -5.77 15.71 17.15
CA LYS A 74 -6.30 16.76 18.04
C LYS A 74 -5.76 18.14 17.69
N GLY A 75 -4.47 18.23 17.32
CA GLY A 75 -3.85 19.49 16.89
C GLY A 75 -4.41 20.03 15.56
N PHE A 76 -4.82 19.14 14.66
CA PHE A 76 -5.53 19.50 13.43
C PHE A 76 -7.05 19.56 13.59
N ASN A 77 -7.60 19.20 14.75
CA ASN A 77 -9.01 18.93 14.99
C ASN A 77 -9.62 17.86 14.05
N ALA A 78 -8.81 16.95 13.50
CA ALA A 78 -9.21 16.03 12.44
C ALA A 78 -9.99 14.81 12.97
N ASP A 79 -11.12 14.47 12.32
CA ASP A 79 -12.07 13.41 12.72
C ASP A 79 -12.24 12.30 11.66
N PHE A 80 -11.47 12.35 10.57
CA PHE A 80 -11.36 11.31 9.53
C PHE A 80 -12.68 10.96 8.80
N ASP A 81 -13.63 11.90 8.75
CA ASP A 81 -14.94 11.74 8.12
C ASP A 81 -15.02 12.23 6.67
N ARG A 82 -13.85 12.35 5.99
CA ARG A 82 -13.55 13.00 4.68
C ARG A 82 -12.86 14.36 4.78
N ASP A 83 -12.22 14.63 5.92
CA ASP A 83 -11.24 15.69 6.04
C ASP A 83 -10.24 15.76 4.88
N GLN A 84 -10.03 16.97 4.37
CA GLN A 84 -9.01 17.27 3.37
C GLN A 84 -7.91 18.13 3.98
N MET A 85 -6.67 17.88 3.57
CA MET A 85 -5.52 18.65 4.01
C MET A 85 -4.67 19.05 2.82
N ALA A 86 -4.22 20.30 2.81
CA ALA A 86 -3.29 20.83 1.85
C ALA A 86 -1.86 20.41 2.24
N VAL A 87 -1.09 20.00 1.24
CA VAL A 87 0.34 19.69 1.37
C VAL A 87 1.12 20.75 0.63
N HIS A 88 2.02 21.41 1.34
CA HIS A 88 2.91 22.43 0.80
C HIS A 88 4.32 21.86 0.72
N VAL A 89 4.93 21.99 -0.47
CA VAL A 89 6.31 21.59 -0.75
C VAL A 89 7.12 22.84 -1.04
N PHE A 90 8.29 22.95 -0.41
CA PHE A 90 9.17 24.11 -0.56
C PHE A 90 10.28 23.80 -1.55
N VAL A 91 10.61 24.80 -2.39
CA VAL A 91 11.64 24.67 -3.43
C VAL A 91 12.94 25.39 -3.03
N GLN A 92 12.84 26.44 -2.23
CA GLN A 92 13.97 27.25 -1.79
C GLN A 92 14.71 26.57 -0.63
N ILE A 93 16.03 26.52 -0.72
CA ILE A 93 16.90 25.83 0.25
C ILE A 93 16.88 26.57 1.60
N GLU A 94 16.81 27.90 1.56
CA GLU A 94 16.76 28.74 2.75
C GLU A 94 15.52 28.42 3.59
N THR A 95 14.36 28.29 2.94
CA THR A 95 13.09 27.93 3.61
C THR A 95 13.13 26.53 4.18
N ILE A 96 13.72 25.57 3.45
CA ILE A 96 13.87 24.18 3.93
C ILE A 96 14.74 24.16 5.19
N HIS A 97 15.85 24.89 5.19
CA HIS A 97 16.75 25.00 6.35
C HIS A 97 16.06 25.63 7.56
N GLU A 98 15.29 26.69 7.34
CA GLU A 98 14.53 27.35 8.40
C GLU A 98 13.45 26.44 8.97
N ILE A 99 12.69 25.73 8.14
CA ILE A 99 11.69 24.76 8.60
C ILE A 99 12.35 23.65 9.41
N THR A 100 13.48 23.12 8.93
CA THR A 100 14.22 22.04 9.60
C THR A 100 14.81 22.48 10.95
N LYS A 101 15.24 23.75 11.07
CA LYS A 101 15.77 24.32 12.32
C LYS A 101 14.71 24.79 13.31
N THR A 102 13.68 25.48 12.82
CA THR A 102 12.75 26.28 13.63
C THR A 102 11.52 25.48 14.03
N ILE A 103 10.98 24.68 13.12
CA ILE A 103 9.87 23.79 13.44
C ILE A 103 10.53 22.54 14.01
N LYS A 104 10.33 22.25 15.30
CA LYS A 104 10.68 20.95 15.89
C LYS A 104 10.05 19.88 14.99
N MET A 105 10.84 19.34 14.06
CA MET A 105 10.46 18.24 13.22
C MET A 105 10.12 17.12 14.18
N LYS A 106 8.83 16.96 14.47
CA LYS A 106 8.38 15.81 15.23
C LYS A 106 8.58 14.64 14.29
N GLU A 107 9.28 13.61 14.75
CA GLU A 107 9.42 12.31 14.07
C GLU A 107 8.06 11.56 13.94
N LEU A 108 6.95 12.29 14.06
CA LEU A 108 5.61 11.75 13.91
C LEU A 108 5.22 11.79 12.43
N MET A 109 5.64 10.72 11.78
CA MET A 109 5.22 10.17 10.49
C MET A 109 3.94 10.80 9.92
N ILE A 110 4.10 11.64 8.89
CA ILE A 110 3.06 11.90 7.91
C ILE A 110 3.43 11.24 6.61
N ILE A 111 2.46 10.52 6.07
CA ILE A 111 2.65 9.78 4.85
C ILE A 111 1.91 10.48 3.73
N ILE A 112 2.67 10.98 2.76
CA ILE A 112 2.13 11.43 1.48
C ILE A 112 2.03 10.21 0.59
N ILE A 113 0.83 9.99 0.07
CA ILE A 113 0.58 8.90 -0.86
C ILE A 113 0.51 9.42 -2.29
N SER A 114 1.18 8.72 -3.21
CA SER A 114 0.85 8.78 -4.63
C SER A 114 0.83 7.38 -5.23
N ILE A 115 -0.40 6.85 -5.38
CA ILE A 115 -0.95 5.87 -6.32
C ILE A 115 -0.09 4.66 -6.75
N GLN A 116 -0.39 3.56 -6.05
CA GLN A 116 -0.61 2.17 -6.49
C GLN A 116 0.56 1.34 -7.06
N ASN A 117 1.09 0.47 -6.20
CA ASN A 117 0.75 -0.95 -6.38
C ASN A 117 -0.65 -1.13 -5.81
N ASN A 118 -1.69 -1.13 -6.66
CA ASN A 118 -2.99 -1.56 -6.18
C ASN A 118 -2.83 -3.05 -5.88
N PRO A 119 -3.10 -3.53 -4.66
CA PRO A 119 -2.95 -4.94 -4.39
C PRO A 119 -3.92 -5.69 -5.32
N PHE A 120 -3.40 -6.62 -6.12
CA PHE A 120 -4.26 -7.38 -7.03
C PHE A 120 -5.10 -8.35 -6.20
N PHE A 121 -6.41 -8.10 -6.13
CA PHE A 121 -7.36 -9.01 -5.46
C PHE A 121 -8.01 -9.92 -6.49
N PHE A 122 -7.96 -11.22 -6.25
CA PHE A 122 -8.61 -12.21 -7.09
C PHE A 122 -9.53 -13.10 -6.27
N GLY A 123 -10.74 -13.32 -6.77
CA GLY A 123 -11.74 -14.19 -6.15
C GLY A 123 -11.47 -15.69 -6.38
N ASN A 124 -10.60 -16.04 -7.33
CA ASN A 124 -10.17 -17.39 -7.65
C ASN A 124 -8.82 -17.37 -8.39
N SER A 125 -8.17 -18.54 -8.47
CA SER A 125 -6.87 -18.70 -9.13
C SER A 125 -6.92 -18.50 -10.64
N TYR A 126 -8.03 -18.84 -11.30
CA TYR A 126 -8.20 -18.69 -12.75
C TYR A 126 -8.16 -17.24 -13.21
N ASP A 127 -8.78 -16.33 -12.45
CA ASP A 127 -8.77 -14.91 -12.76
C ASP A 127 -7.37 -14.32 -12.60
N ALA A 128 -6.61 -14.77 -11.60
CA ALA A 128 -5.21 -14.39 -11.40
C ALA A 128 -4.35 -14.85 -12.58
N ILE A 129 -4.45 -16.12 -12.99
CA ILE A 129 -3.72 -16.68 -14.12
C ILE A 129 -4.12 -15.96 -15.43
N ARG A 130 -5.41 -15.66 -15.62
CA ARG A 130 -5.89 -14.92 -16.79
C ARG A 130 -5.30 -13.51 -16.85
N ALA A 131 -5.22 -12.81 -15.71
CA ALA A 131 -4.59 -11.51 -15.63
C ALA A 131 -3.09 -11.56 -15.98
N TYR A 132 -2.39 -12.63 -15.61
CA TYR A 132 -1.00 -12.87 -15.99
C TYR A 132 -0.85 -13.05 -17.51
N HIS A 133 -1.68 -13.90 -18.14
CA HIS A 133 -1.64 -14.08 -19.59
C HIS A 133 -1.96 -12.79 -20.37
N GLN A 134 -2.81 -11.94 -19.80
CA GLN A 134 -3.11 -10.61 -20.33
C GLN A 134 -1.99 -9.58 -20.07
N LYS A 135 -0.87 -9.99 -19.49
CA LYS A 135 0.27 -9.12 -19.10
C LYS A 135 -0.13 -7.98 -18.16
N ARG A 136 -1.19 -8.18 -17.37
CA ARG A 136 -1.64 -7.20 -16.36
C ARG A 136 -0.89 -7.34 -15.04
N ILE A 137 -0.33 -8.52 -14.78
CA ILE A 137 0.48 -8.84 -13.60
C ILE A 137 1.69 -9.69 -14.04
N ASN A 138 2.82 -9.58 -13.34
CA ASN A 138 3.98 -10.44 -13.57
C ASN A 138 3.90 -11.72 -12.71
N LEU A 139 4.74 -12.71 -13.03
CA LEU A 139 4.76 -14.00 -12.33
C LEU A 139 5.02 -13.86 -10.82
N ASP A 140 5.95 -12.97 -10.46
CA ASP A 140 6.41 -12.73 -9.09
C ASP A 140 5.66 -11.58 -8.39
N SER A 141 4.69 -10.95 -9.09
CA SER A 141 3.92 -9.87 -8.50
C SER A 141 3.10 -10.38 -7.30
N PRO A 142 3.22 -9.74 -6.12
CA PRO A 142 2.41 -10.12 -4.97
C PRO A 142 0.94 -9.80 -5.24
N LEU A 143 0.06 -10.77 -4.96
CA LEU A 143 -1.38 -10.66 -5.10
C LEU A 143 -2.09 -11.24 -3.87
N TRP A 144 -3.36 -10.89 -3.72
CA TRP A 144 -4.26 -11.40 -2.68
C TRP A 144 -5.27 -12.34 -3.32
N LEU A 145 -5.22 -13.61 -2.96
CA LEU A 145 -6.15 -14.63 -3.43
C LEU A 145 -7.17 -14.94 -2.35
N TRP A 146 -8.46 -14.94 -2.71
CA TRP A 146 -9.54 -15.28 -1.79
C TRP A 146 -9.42 -16.75 -1.35
N TRP A 147 -9.24 -16.95 -0.06
CA TRP A 147 -9.19 -18.24 0.62
C TRP A 147 -10.59 -18.66 1.09
N ARG A 148 -11.07 -19.80 0.59
CA ARG A 148 -12.41 -20.32 0.83
C ARG A 148 -12.49 -21.47 1.85
N LEU A 149 -11.36 -21.93 2.39
CA LEU A 149 -11.32 -23.01 3.39
C LEU A 149 -11.86 -22.55 4.75
N ASP A 150 -12.23 -23.53 5.58
CA ASP A 150 -12.88 -23.33 6.87
C ASP A 150 -12.19 -22.26 7.73
N GLN A 151 -12.97 -21.22 8.04
CA GLN A 151 -12.52 -20.01 8.74
C GLN A 151 -12.03 -20.27 10.17
N HIS A 152 -12.30 -21.47 10.71
CA HIS A 152 -11.95 -21.92 12.06
C HIS A 152 -10.44 -22.14 12.27
N VAL A 153 -9.65 -22.23 11.20
CA VAL A 153 -8.22 -22.56 11.28
C VAL A 153 -7.33 -21.33 11.59
N ILE A 154 -7.81 -20.11 11.33
CA ILE A 154 -6.98 -18.89 11.45
C ILE A 154 -7.21 -18.22 12.81
N ALA A 155 -6.82 -18.89 13.88
CA ALA A 155 -6.60 -18.26 15.17
C ALA A 155 -5.11 -17.90 15.30
N SER A 156 -4.63 -16.99 14.44
CA SER A 156 -3.28 -16.44 14.60
C SER A 156 -3.26 -15.53 15.84
N ARG A 157 -2.33 -15.82 16.77
CA ARG A 157 -1.99 -14.95 17.92
C ARG A 157 -1.20 -13.70 17.52
N GLU A 158 -0.96 -13.48 16.23
CA GLU A 158 -0.14 -12.38 15.74
C GLU A 158 -0.89 -11.05 15.79
N ALA A 159 -0.16 -9.98 16.13
CA ALA A 159 -0.69 -8.63 16.04
C ALA A 159 -0.82 -8.22 14.57
N ALA A 160 -1.93 -7.59 14.21
CA ALA A 160 -2.14 -7.09 12.85
C ALA A 160 -1.13 -5.98 12.54
N ILE A 161 -0.50 -6.05 11.37
CA ILE A 161 0.47 -5.05 10.89
C ILE A 161 -0.27 -3.75 10.55
N LYS A 162 -1.47 -3.87 9.96
CA LYS A 162 -2.28 -2.72 9.57
C LYS A 162 -3.76 -3.03 9.79
N VAL A 163 -4.49 -2.05 10.33
CA VAL A 163 -5.95 -2.12 10.50
C VAL A 163 -6.57 -0.96 9.76
N HIS A 164 -7.50 -1.26 8.88
CA HIS A 164 -8.25 -0.27 8.12
C HIS A 164 -9.72 -0.32 8.48
N TYR A 165 -10.32 0.85 8.70
CA TYR A 165 -11.75 1.00 8.95
C TYR A 165 -12.40 1.72 7.77
N GLU A 166 -13.47 1.15 7.24
CA GLU A 166 -14.28 1.74 6.18
C GLU A 166 -15.54 2.40 6.79
N SER A 167 -16.00 3.47 6.16
CA SER A 167 -17.15 4.28 6.60
C SER A 167 -18.48 3.53 6.62
N LEU A 168 -18.57 2.35 5.99
CA LEU A 168 -19.73 1.47 6.02
C LEU A 168 -19.74 0.49 7.22
N GLY A 169 -18.76 0.58 8.13
CA GLY A 169 -18.65 -0.34 9.27
C GLY A 169 -18.05 -1.70 8.91
N THR A 170 -17.28 -1.76 7.82
CA THR A 170 -16.39 -2.88 7.50
C THR A 170 -14.99 -2.51 7.98
N TRP A 171 -14.25 -3.46 8.52
CA TRP A 171 -12.82 -3.26 8.77
C TRP A 171 -12.04 -4.46 8.26
N HIS A 172 -10.80 -4.21 7.85
CA HIS A 172 -9.90 -5.28 7.44
C HIS A 172 -8.55 -5.17 8.17
N LYS A 173 -8.04 -6.33 8.60
CA LYS A 173 -6.74 -6.48 9.25
C LYS A 173 -5.79 -7.15 8.28
N ILE A 174 -4.68 -6.49 8.01
CA ILE A 174 -3.57 -7.03 7.23
C ILE A 174 -2.57 -7.63 8.22
N TYR A 175 -2.33 -8.92 8.06
CA TYR A 175 -1.26 -9.68 8.70
C TYR A 175 -0.17 -9.96 7.66
N GLY A 176 1.03 -10.40 8.10
CA GLY A 176 2.19 -10.55 7.21
C GLY A 176 1.89 -11.33 5.92
N HIS A 177 1.12 -12.42 6.03
CA HIS A 177 0.83 -13.34 4.92
C HIS A 177 -0.65 -13.49 4.60
N HIS A 178 -1.55 -12.89 5.37
CA HIS A 178 -3.00 -13.02 5.19
C HIS A 178 -3.74 -11.73 5.55
N LEU A 179 -4.90 -11.53 4.93
CA LEU A 179 -5.79 -10.39 5.14
C LEU A 179 -7.14 -10.93 5.58
N ILE A 180 -7.69 -10.39 6.67
CA ILE A 180 -8.99 -10.77 7.19
C ILE A 180 -9.93 -9.56 7.09
N VAL A 181 -11.08 -9.74 6.42
CA VAL A 181 -12.13 -8.72 6.30
C VAL A 181 -13.32 -9.11 7.19
N ARG A 182 -13.74 -8.21 8.09
CA ARG A 182 -14.87 -8.41 9.02
C ARG A 182 -15.86 -7.24 8.98
N ILE A 183 -17.14 -7.52 9.22
CA ILE A 183 -18.18 -6.48 9.42
C ILE A 183 -18.46 -6.27 10.91
N VAL A 184 -18.55 -5.00 11.31
CA VAL A 184 -18.78 -4.55 12.70
C VAL A 184 -20.12 -5.07 13.26
N LYS A 185 -21.18 -5.10 12.45
CA LYS A 185 -22.54 -5.40 12.93
C LYS A 185 -22.77 -6.84 13.37
N LYS A 186 -21.98 -7.81 12.91
CA LYS A 186 -22.19 -9.25 13.23
C LYS A 186 -20.98 -9.96 13.82
N LYS A 187 -19.80 -9.31 13.91
CA LYS A 187 -18.52 -9.97 14.22
C LYS A 187 -18.21 -11.19 13.31
N GLU A 188 -18.89 -11.33 12.18
CA GLU A 188 -18.69 -12.40 11.21
C GLU A 188 -17.49 -12.07 10.30
N ILE A 189 -16.69 -13.10 10.01
CA ILE A 189 -15.62 -13.03 9.00
C ILE A 189 -16.28 -13.28 7.65
N LEU A 190 -16.14 -12.33 6.72
CA LEU A 190 -16.71 -12.48 5.37
C LEU A 190 -15.71 -13.13 4.43
N PHE A 191 -14.48 -12.63 4.43
CA PHE A 191 -13.46 -13.03 3.48
C PHE A 191 -12.09 -13.10 4.16
N ILE A 192 -11.34 -14.13 3.79
CA ILE A 192 -9.93 -14.30 4.12
C ILE A 192 -9.19 -14.26 2.80
N TYR A 193 -8.17 -13.43 2.68
CA TYR A 193 -7.28 -13.44 1.53
C TYR A 193 -5.90 -13.88 1.97
N ILE A 194 -5.21 -14.65 1.13
CA ILE A 194 -3.82 -15.03 1.35
C ILE A 194 -2.96 -14.29 0.35
N ARG A 195 -1.84 -13.75 0.84
CA ARG A 195 -0.84 -13.12 -0.01
C ARG A 195 -0.02 -14.20 -0.71
N THR A 196 -0.02 -14.19 -2.04
CA THR A 196 0.69 -15.19 -2.85
C THR A 196 1.19 -14.56 -4.16
N THR A 197 1.72 -15.37 -5.08
CA THR A 197 2.15 -14.98 -6.43
C THR A 197 1.53 -15.92 -7.47
N VAL A 198 1.55 -15.53 -8.74
CA VAL A 198 1.07 -16.39 -9.83
C VAL A 198 1.95 -17.63 -9.96
N GLY A 199 3.26 -17.50 -9.75
CA GLY A 199 4.19 -18.64 -9.73
C GLY A 199 3.83 -19.68 -8.68
N HIS A 200 3.49 -19.26 -7.45
CA HIS A 200 3.01 -20.17 -6.42
C HIS A 200 1.69 -20.84 -6.82
N ILE A 201 0.74 -20.09 -7.40
CA ILE A 201 -0.53 -20.66 -7.86
C ILE A 201 -0.29 -21.77 -8.90
N TYR A 202 0.61 -21.56 -9.86
CA TYR A 202 0.98 -22.59 -10.83
C TYR A 202 1.57 -23.83 -10.17
N LEU A 203 2.55 -23.65 -9.28
CA LEU A 203 3.18 -24.76 -8.57
C LEU A 203 2.16 -25.61 -7.79
N TYR A 204 1.25 -24.97 -7.05
CA TYR A 204 0.21 -25.67 -6.31
C TYR A 204 -0.71 -26.46 -7.22
N ARG A 205 -1.04 -25.90 -8.40
CA ARG A 205 -1.90 -26.57 -9.37
C ARG A 205 -1.25 -27.82 -9.96
N GLU A 206 0.02 -27.74 -10.34
CA GLU A 206 0.77 -28.91 -10.83
C GLU A 206 0.81 -30.03 -9.77
N ILE A 207 1.00 -29.67 -8.50
CA ILE A 207 0.97 -30.62 -7.38
C ILE A 207 -0.43 -31.24 -7.24
N GLU A 208 -1.49 -30.44 -7.28
CA GLU A 208 -2.86 -30.92 -7.15
C GLU A 208 -3.26 -31.85 -8.31
N GLU A 209 -2.90 -31.50 -9.54
CA GLU A 209 -3.13 -32.32 -10.73
C GLU A 209 -2.35 -33.64 -10.66
N ALA A 210 -1.10 -33.62 -10.18
CA ALA A 210 -0.32 -34.83 -9.94
C ALA A 210 -0.98 -35.74 -8.89
N ILE A 211 -1.38 -35.18 -7.74
CA ILE A 211 -2.08 -35.91 -6.67
C ILE A 211 -3.37 -36.54 -7.19
N GLN A 212 -4.21 -35.77 -7.90
CA GLN A 212 -5.44 -36.29 -8.50
C GLN A 212 -5.16 -37.39 -9.54
N GLY A 213 -4.10 -37.24 -10.33
CA GLY A 213 -3.61 -38.26 -11.25
C GLY A 213 -3.29 -39.58 -10.56
N PHE A 214 -2.58 -39.52 -9.42
CA PHE A 214 -2.30 -40.70 -8.59
C PHE A 214 -3.57 -41.36 -8.04
N TYR A 215 -4.51 -40.57 -7.50
CA TYR A 215 -5.78 -41.12 -7.01
C TYR A 215 -6.59 -41.82 -8.11
N ARG A 216 -6.66 -41.22 -9.31
CA ARG A 216 -7.34 -41.82 -10.46
C ARG A 216 -6.69 -43.14 -10.85
N ALA A 217 -5.36 -43.19 -10.95
CA ALA A 217 -4.62 -44.41 -11.27
C ALA A 217 -4.89 -45.54 -10.25
N TYR A 218 -5.02 -45.21 -8.96
CA TYR A 218 -5.40 -46.19 -7.93
C TYR A 218 -6.86 -46.65 -8.05
N SER A 219 -7.78 -45.78 -8.43
CA SER A 219 -9.21 -46.13 -8.56
C SER A 219 -9.58 -46.97 -9.78
N TYR A 220 -8.74 -46.97 -10.83
CA TYR A 220 -8.91 -47.84 -12.01
C TYR A 220 -8.13 -49.17 -11.91
N GLY A 221 -7.37 -49.37 -10.82
CA GLY A 221 -6.58 -50.58 -10.57
C GLY A 221 -7.26 -51.61 -9.65
N THR A 222 -8.53 -51.41 -9.29
CA THR A 222 -9.39 -52.35 -8.53
C THR A 222 -10.60 -52.70 -9.36
#